data_AF-A0A0R0LFR8-F1
#
_entry.id   AF-A0A0R0LFR8-F1
#
_cell.length_a   1.000
_cell.length_b   1.000
_cell.length_c   1.000
_cell.angle_alpha   90.00
_cell.angle_beta   90.00
_cell.angle_gamma   90.00
#
_symmetry.space_group_name_H-M   'P 1'
#
loop_
_entity.id
_entity.type
_entity.pdbx_description
1 polymer ?
#
loop_
_entity_poly.entity_id
_entity_poly.type
_entity_poly.pdbx_seq_one_letter_code
_entity_poly.pdbx_strand_id
1 'polypeptide(L)'
;MRAAQSMMLRALRSGQRQFSVAVTRPWEDKWLTLPPVSASSSASVELNQLSSTPTTALKWVVRCCPHLPRALVHKLFRLRQVRIHPATVIQQQTFKRVAAKDTLNTGDRILLPQSVKVKQTPTHSHLTPQQINFIRTLVIYKDPAILVLNKPPGMPVQGGINIKRSLDAVAAASLNYGYSQPPRLVHRLDRDCSGILVMGRTHTSTTVLHSIFREKTSRASDDIGKEKRILQRRYWALVLGCPRRPKGLVTASLGKVVVDNGRSDRITIVDNSTLMSSQHAITEYRVIASSSQGAKFFPSALLNWQPLLMSSQIVQVTPGWS
;
A
#
# COMPACT_ATOMS: atom_id res chain seq x y z
N MET A 1 -55.89 -54.69 16.81
CA MET A 1 -54.88 -53.65 16.55
C MET A 1 -54.29 -53.23 17.91
N ARG A 2 -53.49 -54.01 18.64
CA ARG A 2 -52.34 -54.85 18.24
C ARG A 2 -51.30 -54.04 17.43
N ALA A 3 -50.14 -53.85 18.07
CA ALA A 3 -48.89 -53.27 17.57
C ALA A 3 -48.82 -51.73 17.48
N ALA A 4 -48.75 -51.07 18.64
CA ALA A 4 -47.91 -49.87 18.87
C ALA A 4 -47.89 -49.40 20.33
N GLN A 5 -48.65 -50.03 21.23
CA GLN A 5 -48.65 -49.79 22.69
C GLN A 5 -47.53 -50.53 23.46
N SER A 6 -46.44 -50.96 22.79
CA SER A 6 -45.35 -51.72 23.42
C SER A 6 -43.95 -51.30 22.91
N MET A 7 -43.68 -50.00 22.95
CA MET A 7 -42.29 -49.50 22.86
C MET A 7 -42.02 -48.36 23.86
N MET A 8 -42.82 -48.32 24.94
CA MET A 8 -42.81 -47.25 25.95
C MET A 8 -42.11 -47.65 27.27
N LEU A 9 -41.29 -48.71 27.32
CA LEU A 9 -40.71 -49.16 28.61
C LEU A 9 -39.33 -49.85 28.55
N ARG A 10 -38.46 -49.54 27.58
CA ARG A 10 -37.07 -50.06 27.58
C ARG A 10 -36.05 -49.16 26.89
N ALA A 11 -35.89 -47.93 27.38
CA ALA A 11 -34.68 -47.13 27.20
C ALA A 11 -34.52 -46.10 28.33
N LEU A 12 -34.68 -46.57 29.58
CA LEU A 12 -34.12 -45.86 30.74
C LEU A 12 -32.64 -46.25 30.85
N ARG A 13 -31.80 -45.22 31.03
CA ARG A 13 -30.34 -45.21 31.27
C ARG A 13 -29.46 -45.00 30.03
N SER A 14 -29.28 -43.75 29.64
CA SER A 14 -27.94 -43.15 29.60
C SER A 14 -28.00 -41.66 29.21
N GLY A 15 -27.47 -40.81 30.09
CA GLY A 15 -26.86 -39.51 29.76
C GLY A 15 -27.72 -38.46 29.08
N GLN A 16 -28.30 -37.56 29.88
CA GLN A 16 -28.66 -36.22 29.40
C GLN A 16 -27.43 -35.54 28.77
N ARG A 17 -27.43 -35.41 27.44
CA ARG A 17 -26.61 -34.43 26.73
C ARG A 17 -27.45 -33.17 26.58
N GLN A 18 -27.19 -32.17 27.42
CA GLN A 18 -27.66 -30.81 27.21
C GLN A 18 -27.10 -30.33 25.86
N PHE A 19 -27.98 -30.16 24.87
CA PHE A 19 -27.67 -29.42 23.66
C PHE A 19 -27.56 -27.94 24.03
N SER A 20 -26.33 -27.45 24.16
CA SER A 20 -26.05 -26.01 24.20
C SER A 20 -26.33 -25.45 22.80
N VAL A 21 -27.50 -24.82 22.65
CA VAL A 21 -27.78 -23.94 21.53
C VAL A 21 -26.82 -22.75 21.65
N ALA A 22 -25.83 -22.68 20.77
CA ALA A 22 -24.94 -21.54 20.68
C ALA A 22 -25.77 -20.31 20.26
N VAL A 23 -26.14 -19.49 21.25
CA VAL A 23 -26.71 -18.16 21.01
C VAL A 23 -25.59 -17.31 20.41
N THR A 24 -25.51 -17.27 19.08
CA THR A 24 -24.61 -16.36 18.36
C THR A 24 -25.03 -14.95 18.69
N ARG A 25 -24.10 -14.17 19.27
CA ARG A 25 -24.43 -12.83 19.77
C ARG A 25 -24.39 -11.85 18.58
N PRO A 26 -25.35 -10.91 18.46
CA PRO A 26 -25.51 -10.02 17.28
C PRO A 26 -24.30 -9.17 16.85
N TRP A 27 -23.24 -9.10 17.68
CA TRP A 27 -22.03 -8.32 17.42
C TRP A 27 -20.86 -9.13 16.85
N GLU A 28 -20.95 -10.47 16.82
CA GLU A 28 -19.90 -11.35 16.30
C GLU A 28 -19.64 -11.16 14.79
N ASP A 29 -20.60 -10.58 14.06
CA ASP A 29 -20.44 -10.33 12.62
C ASP A 29 -19.51 -9.13 12.29
N LYS A 30 -19.34 -8.20 13.23
CA LYS A 30 -18.60 -6.94 13.00
C LYS A 30 -17.13 -7.00 13.41
N TRP A 31 -16.77 -7.91 14.30
CA TRP A 31 -15.44 -7.99 14.91
C TRP A 31 -14.92 -9.42 14.89
N LEU A 32 -13.65 -9.59 14.55
CA LEU A 32 -12.93 -10.84 14.74
C LEU A 32 -12.50 -10.94 16.21
N THR A 33 -13.17 -11.79 16.97
CA THR A 33 -12.86 -12.03 18.39
C THR A 33 -11.74 -13.06 18.53
N LEU A 34 -10.64 -12.68 19.15
CA LEU A 34 -9.55 -13.59 19.50
C LEU A 34 -9.93 -14.46 20.70
N PRO A 35 -9.31 -15.65 20.86
CA PRO A 35 -9.53 -16.47 22.05
C PRO A 35 -9.21 -15.69 23.34
N PRO A 36 -9.89 -16.01 24.46
CA PRO A 36 -9.63 -15.38 25.74
C PRO A 36 -8.18 -15.60 26.16
N VAL A 37 -7.59 -14.59 26.79
CA VAL A 37 -6.22 -14.63 27.30
C VAL A 37 -6.13 -15.75 28.34
N SER A 38 -5.47 -16.85 27.98
CA SER A 38 -5.22 -17.95 28.91
C SER A 38 -3.93 -17.71 29.69
N ALA A 39 -4.00 -17.94 31.00
CA ALA A 39 -2.81 -18.19 31.80
C ALA A 39 -2.32 -19.61 31.44
N SER A 40 -1.44 -19.71 30.46
CA SER A 40 -0.66 -20.91 30.08
C SER A 40 -1.28 -22.29 30.37
N SER A 41 -1.85 -22.92 29.35
CA SER A 41 -1.68 -24.36 29.02
C SER A 41 -2.37 -24.56 27.65
N SER A 42 -1.80 -25.24 26.67
CA SER A 42 -1.41 -26.64 26.73
C SER A 42 -0.46 -27.03 25.57
N ALA A 43 0.64 -27.71 25.91
CA ALA A 43 1.19 -28.90 25.23
C ALA A 43 2.52 -29.25 25.91
N SER A 44 2.48 -30.30 26.74
CA SER A 44 3.55 -31.23 27.16
C SER A 44 4.98 -30.73 27.48
N VAL A 45 5.49 -31.27 28.61
CA VAL A 45 6.90 -31.36 29.08
C VAL A 45 7.29 -30.40 30.22
N GLU A 46 7.29 -31.01 31.42
CA GLU A 46 8.17 -30.89 32.59
C GLU A 46 8.48 -29.54 33.28
N LEU A 47 8.53 -29.64 34.62
CA LEU A 47 8.76 -28.58 35.60
C LEU A 47 10.08 -27.82 35.37
N ASN A 48 10.01 -26.49 35.36
CA ASN A 48 10.81 -25.68 36.28
C ASN A 48 10.35 -24.20 36.35
N GLN A 49 10.06 -23.78 37.59
CA GLN A 49 10.17 -22.45 38.21
C GLN A 49 9.71 -21.18 37.43
N LEU A 50 8.64 -20.57 37.96
CA LEU A 50 8.33 -19.14 38.10
C LEU A 50 8.77 -18.15 37.00
N SER A 51 7.81 -17.72 36.17
CA SER A 51 7.41 -16.30 36.05
C SER A 51 6.21 -16.16 35.11
N SER A 52 5.03 -15.84 35.65
CA SER A 52 3.85 -15.49 34.85
C SER A 52 4.04 -14.09 34.25
N THR A 53 4.85 -13.97 33.19
CA THR A 53 5.07 -12.66 32.58
C THR A 53 3.74 -12.11 32.04
N PRO A 54 3.38 -10.86 32.36
CA PRO A 54 2.14 -10.27 31.86
C PRO A 54 2.20 -10.16 30.34
N THR A 55 1.22 -10.73 29.64
CA THR A 55 1.16 -10.69 28.18
C THR A 55 0.55 -9.38 27.73
N THR A 56 1.32 -8.59 26.96
CA THR A 56 0.84 -7.34 26.35
C THR A 56 -0.13 -7.63 25.20
N ALA A 57 -1.04 -6.69 24.91
CA ALA A 57 -1.97 -6.76 23.79
C ALA A 57 -1.31 -7.10 22.44
N LEU A 58 -0.17 -6.48 22.14
CA LEU A 58 0.57 -6.76 20.90
C LEU A 58 1.08 -8.20 20.84
N LYS A 59 1.69 -8.69 21.93
CA LYS A 59 2.19 -10.08 22.01
C LYS A 59 1.06 -11.09 21.85
N TRP A 60 -0.10 -10.84 22.48
CA TRP A 60 -1.26 -11.71 22.35
C TRP A 60 -1.80 -11.77 20.92
N VAL A 61 -1.98 -10.61 20.26
CA VAL A 61 -2.44 -10.57 18.87
C VAL A 61 -1.50 -11.29 17.92
N VAL A 62 -0.18 -11.11 18.07
CA VAL A 62 0.81 -11.79 17.23
C VAL A 62 0.80 -13.31 17.49
N ARG A 63 0.58 -13.74 18.74
CA ARG A 63 0.46 -15.16 19.11
C ARG A 63 -0.79 -15.81 18.51
N CYS A 64 -1.94 -15.15 18.58
CA CYS A 64 -3.20 -15.69 18.05
C CYS A 64 -3.30 -15.58 16.52
N CYS A 65 -2.58 -14.64 15.91
CA CYS A 65 -2.63 -14.39 14.47
C CYS A 65 -1.21 -14.33 13.86
N PRO A 66 -0.45 -15.44 13.85
CA PRO A 66 0.91 -15.46 13.30
C PRO A 66 0.93 -15.24 11.78
N HIS A 67 -0.19 -15.47 11.10
CA HIS A 67 -0.36 -15.25 9.67
C HIS A 67 -0.49 -13.77 9.28
N LEU A 68 -0.73 -12.87 10.24
CA LEU A 68 -0.87 -11.45 9.95
C LEU A 68 0.50 -10.77 9.86
N PRO A 69 0.78 -9.99 8.81
CA PRO A 69 2.01 -9.20 8.73
C PRO A 69 2.15 -8.28 9.95
N ARG A 70 3.32 -8.28 10.58
CA ARG A 70 3.58 -7.48 11.79
C ARG A 70 3.29 -5.98 11.58
N ALA A 71 3.56 -5.47 10.38
CA ALA A 71 3.24 -4.09 9.98
C ALA A 71 1.73 -3.80 10.02
N LEU A 72 0.88 -4.75 9.62
CA LEU A 72 -0.58 -4.64 9.70
C LEU A 72 -1.02 -4.59 11.16
N VAL A 73 -0.49 -5.47 12.01
CA VAL A 73 -0.78 -5.47 13.45
C VAL A 73 -0.41 -4.13 14.09
N HIS A 74 0.79 -3.61 13.83
CA HIS A 74 1.20 -2.29 14.32
C HIS A 74 0.31 -1.15 13.78
N LYS A 75 -0.12 -1.22 12.51
CA LYS A 75 -1.07 -0.26 11.94
C LYS A 75 -2.42 -0.28 12.66
N LEU A 76 -2.95 -1.46 13.01
CA LEU A 76 -4.21 -1.58 13.75
C LEU A 76 -4.14 -0.89 15.12
N PHE A 77 -3.04 -1.11 15.85
CA PHE A 77 -2.81 -0.41 17.12
C PHE A 77 -2.62 1.10 16.93
N ARG A 78 -1.85 1.53 15.92
CA ARG A 78 -1.63 2.96 15.62
C ARG A 78 -2.93 3.68 15.26
N LEU A 79 -3.81 3.03 14.51
CA LEU A 79 -5.13 3.55 14.13
C LEU A 79 -6.20 3.36 15.23
N ARG A 80 -5.80 2.85 16.41
CA ARG A 80 -6.69 2.59 17.57
C ARG A 80 -7.91 1.72 17.22
N GLN A 81 -7.70 0.75 16.33
CA GLN A 81 -8.75 -0.16 15.85
C GLN A 81 -8.86 -1.45 16.68
N VAL A 82 -7.91 -1.72 17.58
CA VAL A 82 -7.94 -2.88 18.48
C VAL A 82 -8.77 -2.56 19.72
N ARG A 83 -9.72 -3.45 20.05
CA ARG A 83 -10.55 -3.33 21.26
C ARG A 83 -10.36 -4.52 22.18
N ILE A 84 -10.69 -4.33 23.45
CA ILE A 84 -10.71 -5.36 24.47
C ILE A 84 -12.12 -5.50 25.05
N HIS A 85 -12.53 -6.73 25.32
CA HIS A 85 -13.71 -7.08 26.09
C HIS A 85 -13.21 -7.71 27.41
N PRO A 86 -13.32 -6.98 28.54
CA PRO A 86 -12.80 -7.46 29.81
C PRO A 86 -13.64 -8.61 30.37
N ALA A 87 -12.99 -9.60 30.99
CA ALA A 87 -13.67 -10.79 31.54
C ALA A 87 -14.68 -10.47 32.66
N THR A 88 -14.45 -9.39 33.41
CA THR A 88 -15.17 -9.05 34.65
C THR A 88 -16.54 -8.41 34.41
N VAL A 89 -16.89 -8.03 33.17
CA VAL A 89 -18.12 -7.28 32.89
C VAL A 89 -19.15 -8.19 32.22
N ILE A 90 -20.02 -8.79 33.03
CA ILE A 90 -21.04 -9.76 32.56
C ILE A 90 -22.28 -9.05 31.95
N GLN A 91 -22.48 -7.74 32.17
CA GLN A 91 -23.77 -7.09 31.85
C GLN A 91 -23.69 -5.79 31.03
N GLN A 92 -22.50 -5.32 30.61
CA GLN A 92 -22.40 -4.10 29.77
C GLN A 92 -21.45 -4.29 28.58
N GLN A 93 -21.92 -3.87 27.40
CA GLN A 93 -21.19 -3.89 26.12
C GLN A 93 -20.10 -2.80 26.05
N THR A 94 -19.19 -2.73 27.02
CA THR A 94 -18.12 -1.72 27.01
C THR A 94 -16.88 -2.27 26.30
N PHE A 95 -16.74 -1.95 25.02
CA PHE A 95 -15.54 -2.23 24.25
C PHE A 95 -14.52 -1.10 24.45
N LYS A 96 -13.46 -1.35 25.23
CA LYS A 96 -12.41 -0.36 25.45
C LYS A 96 -11.34 -0.46 24.37
N ARG A 97 -10.76 0.67 23.96
CA ARG A 97 -9.58 0.69 23.07
C ARG A 97 -8.37 0.24 23.87
N VAL A 98 -7.52 -0.57 23.26
CA VAL A 98 -6.30 -1.10 23.90
C VAL A 98 -5.06 -0.69 23.08
N ALA A 99 -4.04 -0.19 23.77
CA ALA A 99 -2.75 0.14 23.17
C ALA A 99 -1.85 -1.11 23.10
N ALA A 100 -0.85 -1.07 22.22
CA ALA A 100 0.04 -2.21 21.99
C ALA A 100 0.79 -2.68 23.25
N LYS A 101 1.09 -1.75 24.17
CA LYS A 101 1.85 -1.97 25.40
C LYS A 101 0.97 -2.36 26.60
N ASP A 102 -0.35 -2.25 26.50
CA ASP A 102 -1.24 -2.52 27.61
C ASP A 102 -1.19 -4.01 27.97
N THR A 103 -1.09 -4.31 29.26
CA THR A 103 -1.12 -5.66 29.80
C THR A 103 -2.56 -6.19 29.84
N LEU A 104 -2.76 -7.43 29.42
CA LEU A 104 -4.07 -8.07 29.44
C LEU A 104 -4.24 -8.90 30.71
N ASN A 105 -5.47 -8.95 31.24
CA ASN A 105 -5.81 -9.87 32.31
C ASN A 105 -6.26 -11.22 31.76
N THR A 106 -6.13 -12.26 32.57
CA THR A 106 -6.63 -13.60 32.24
C THR A 106 -8.13 -13.55 31.99
N GLY A 107 -8.58 -14.12 30.87
CA GLY A 107 -9.98 -14.13 30.44
C GLY A 107 -10.37 -12.98 29.51
N ASP A 108 -9.55 -11.92 29.39
CA ASP A 108 -9.84 -10.81 28.48
C ASP A 108 -9.86 -11.28 27.02
N ARG A 109 -10.74 -10.71 26.20
CA ARG A 109 -10.81 -11.01 24.76
C ARG A 109 -10.44 -9.79 23.94
N ILE A 110 -9.51 -9.96 23.00
CA ILE A 110 -9.18 -8.92 22.03
C ILE A 110 -10.10 -9.04 20.81
N LEU A 111 -10.57 -7.90 20.33
CA LEU A 111 -11.41 -7.75 19.15
C LEU A 111 -10.63 -6.98 18.08
N LEU A 112 -10.46 -7.61 16.93
CA LEU A 112 -9.87 -7.01 15.73
C LEU A 112 -10.99 -6.64 14.75
N PRO A 113 -10.83 -5.59 13.93
CA PRO A 113 -11.83 -5.29 12.91
C PRO A 113 -11.92 -6.42 11.89
N GLN A 114 -13.12 -6.72 11.37
CA GLN A 114 -13.33 -7.80 10.40
C GLN A 114 -12.50 -7.63 9.11
N SER A 115 -12.05 -6.41 8.80
CA SER A 115 -11.09 -6.12 7.72
C SER A 115 -9.74 -6.84 7.86
N VAL A 116 -9.45 -7.41 9.04
CA VAL A 116 -8.27 -8.24 9.31
C VAL A 116 -8.45 -9.67 8.83
N LYS A 117 -9.67 -10.12 8.51
CA LYS A 117 -9.85 -11.29 7.65
C LYS A 117 -9.20 -10.92 6.33
N VAL A 118 -7.93 -11.27 6.20
CA VAL A 118 -7.20 -11.23 4.96
C VAL A 118 -7.97 -12.20 4.07
N LYS A 119 -8.94 -11.67 3.30
CA LYS A 119 -9.16 -12.21 1.98
C LYS A 119 -7.77 -12.16 1.39
N GLN A 120 -7.11 -13.31 1.39
CA GLN A 120 -6.03 -13.56 0.46
C GLN A 120 -6.72 -13.36 -0.88
N THR A 121 -6.79 -12.13 -1.37
CA THR A 121 -7.05 -11.93 -2.77
C THR A 121 -5.87 -12.63 -3.39
N PRO A 122 -6.06 -13.77 -4.09
CA PRO A 122 -4.97 -14.35 -4.82
C PRO A 122 -4.72 -13.37 -5.97
N THR A 123 -3.88 -12.36 -5.75
CA THR A 123 -3.40 -11.46 -6.80
C THR A 123 -2.22 -12.07 -7.55
N HIS A 124 -2.06 -13.39 -7.46
CA HIS A 124 -1.33 -14.13 -8.46
C HIS A 124 -2.35 -14.68 -9.46
N SER A 125 -2.89 -13.80 -10.31
CA SER A 125 -3.30 -14.29 -11.62
C SER A 125 -2.04 -14.94 -12.20
N HIS A 126 -2.07 -16.25 -12.46
CA HIS A 126 -0.94 -16.97 -13.06
C HIS A 126 -0.38 -16.13 -14.22
N LEU A 127 0.81 -15.58 -14.03
CA LEU A 127 1.46 -14.81 -15.08
C LEU A 127 1.83 -15.80 -16.18
N THR A 128 1.50 -15.45 -17.43
CA THR A 128 1.91 -16.30 -18.54
C THR A 128 3.42 -16.22 -18.72
N PRO A 129 4.08 -17.29 -19.22
CA PRO A 129 5.51 -17.24 -19.52
C PRO A 129 5.90 -16.06 -20.42
N GLN A 130 5.02 -15.70 -21.36
CA GLN A 130 5.18 -14.52 -22.23
C GLN A 130 5.24 -13.21 -21.44
N GLN A 131 4.40 -13.03 -20.42
CA GLN A 131 4.41 -11.84 -19.56
C GLN A 131 5.69 -11.75 -18.74
N ILE A 132 6.14 -12.87 -18.20
CA ILE A 132 7.41 -12.96 -17.47
C ILE A 132 8.56 -12.57 -18.38
N ASN A 133 8.58 -13.09 -19.61
CA ASN A 133 9.64 -12.78 -20.56
C ASN A 133 9.61 -11.29 -20.94
N PHE A 134 8.43 -10.76 -21.29
CA PHE A 134 8.25 -9.34 -21.59
C PHE A 134 8.76 -8.42 -20.48
N ILE A 135 8.50 -8.74 -19.22
CA ILE A 135 8.92 -7.89 -18.10
C ILE A 135 10.42 -7.96 -17.87
N ARG A 136 11.03 -9.13 -18.11
CA ARG A 136 12.48 -9.28 -18.10
C ARG A 136 13.14 -8.46 -19.21
N THR A 137 12.52 -8.31 -20.38
CA THR A 137 13.06 -7.46 -21.45
C THR A 137 13.00 -5.96 -21.12
N LEU A 138 12.18 -5.55 -20.14
CA LEU A 138 12.16 -4.16 -19.68
C LEU A 138 13.34 -3.81 -18.77
N VAL A 139 14.07 -4.80 -18.25
CA VAL A 139 15.18 -4.57 -17.31
C VAL A 139 16.37 -3.97 -18.06
N ILE A 140 16.69 -2.72 -17.77
CA ILE A 140 17.83 -2.01 -18.37
C ILE A 140 19.07 -2.00 -17.48
N TYR A 141 18.89 -2.16 -16.17
CA TYR A 141 20.01 -2.25 -15.22
C TYR A 141 19.61 -3.07 -13.99
N LYS A 142 20.56 -3.85 -13.47
CA LYS A 142 20.37 -4.69 -12.28
C LYS A 142 21.70 -4.87 -11.57
N ASP A 143 21.75 -4.50 -10.30
CA ASP A 143 22.86 -4.80 -9.39
C ASP A 143 22.30 -5.38 -8.08
N PRO A 144 23.13 -5.76 -7.07
CA PRO A 144 22.61 -6.32 -5.81
C PRO A 144 21.62 -5.41 -5.05
N ALA A 145 21.70 -4.09 -5.21
CA ALA A 145 20.90 -3.12 -4.47
C ALA A 145 19.65 -2.65 -5.22
N ILE A 146 19.73 -2.44 -6.54
CA ILE A 146 18.70 -1.78 -7.35
C ILE A 146 18.36 -2.56 -8.62
N LEU A 147 17.13 -2.34 -9.08
CA LEU A 147 16.62 -2.81 -10.36
C LEU A 147 16.02 -1.63 -11.11
N VAL A 148 16.38 -1.47 -12.37
CA VAL A 148 15.91 -0.37 -13.21
C VAL A 148 15.20 -0.95 -14.43
N LEU A 149 13.98 -0.47 -14.66
CA LEU A 149 13.09 -0.90 -15.73
C LEU A 149 12.82 0.26 -16.69
N ASN A 150 12.77 -0.02 -17.98
CA ASN A 150 12.16 0.86 -18.96
C ASN A 150 10.65 0.57 -19.02
N LYS A 151 9.85 1.35 -18.30
CA LYS A 151 8.40 1.18 -18.23
C LYS A 151 7.76 1.54 -19.58
N PRO A 152 6.95 0.66 -20.20
CA PRO A 152 6.18 1.01 -21.37
C PRO A 152 5.02 1.97 -21.01
N PRO A 153 4.55 2.80 -21.95
CA PRO A 153 3.36 3.61 -21.75
C PRO A 153 2.12 2.72 -21.61
N GLY A 154 1.07 3.21 -20.94
CA GLY A 154 -0.20 2.50 -20.72
C GLY A 154 -0.17 1.47 -19.58
N MET A 155 1.00 1.10 -19.06
CA MET A 155 1.16 0.16 -17.95
C MET A 155 1.15 0.87 -16.58
N PRO A 156 0.21 0.55 -15.67
CA PRO A 156 0.20 1.11 -14.31
C PRO A 156 1.41 0.64 -13.49
N VAL A 157 2.05 1.56 -12.76
CA VAL A 157 3.18 1.23 -11.89
C VAL A 157 2.74 0.45 -10.65
N GLN A 158 1.65 0.89 -10.01
CA GLN A 158 1.16 0.33 -8.75
C GLN A 158 -0.29 -0.14 -8.90
N GLY A 159 -0.64 -1.21 -8.18
CA GLY A 159 -2.01 -1.68 -8.07
C GLY A 159 -2.95 -0.65 -7.41
N GLY A 160 -4.25 -0.84 -7.61
CA GLY A 160 -5.30 0.06 -7.14
C GLY A 160 -6.69 -0.46 -7.47
N ILE A 161 -7.72 0.30 -7.11
CA ILE A 161 -9.12 -0.04 -7.42
C ILE A 161 -9.25 -0.12 -8.95
N ASN A 162 -9.81 -1.22 -9.46
CA ASN A 162 -9.92 -1.55 -10.88
C ASN A 162 -8.60 -1.77 -11.65
N ILE A 163 -7.45 -1.84 -10.96
CA ILE A 163 -6.17 -2.19 -11.60
C ILE A 163 -5.89 -3.66 -11.35
N LYS A 164 -6.20 -4.49 -12.36
CA LYS A 164 -5.98 -5.95 -12.30
C LYS A 164 -4.51 -6.33 -12.53
N ARG A 165 -3.76 -5.51 -13.25
CA ARG A 165 -2.35 -5.76 -13.63
C ARG A 165 -1.55 -4.48 -13.49
N SER A 166 -0.48 -4.55 -12.70
CA SER A 166 0.43 -3.44 -12.42
C SER A 166 1.86 -3.93 -12.38
N LEU A 167 2.81 -3.04 -12.68
CA LEU A 167 4.21 -3.39 -12.82
C LEU A 167 4.83 -3.87 -11.50
N ASP A 168 4.41 -3.34 -10.35
CA ASP A 168 4.81 -3.83 -9.02
C ASP A 168 4.39 -5.28 -8.76
N ALA A 169 3.15 -5.64 -9.07
CA ALA A 169 2.63 -6.99 -8.88
C ALA A 169 3.37 -7.99 -9.79
N VAL A 170 3.61 -7.60 -11.04
CA VAL A 170 4.31 -8.45 -12.00
C VAL A 170 5.79 -8.58 -11.67
N ALA A 171 6.45 -7.48 -11.25
CA ALA A 171 7.83 -7.49 -10.79
C ALA A 171 7.99 -8.35 -9.53
N ALA A 172 7.06 -8.26 -8.58
CA ALA A 172 7.11 -9.06 -7.35
C ALA A 172 6.98 -10.56 -7.59
N ALA A 173 6.34 -10.97 -8.68
CA ALA A 173 6.17 -12.36 -9.06
C ALA A 173 7.31 -12.90 -9.94
N SER A 174 8.05 -12.04 -10.66
CA SER A 174 8.96 -12.48 -11.74
C SER A 174 10.41 -11.96 -11.66
N LEU A 175 10.69 -10.96 -10.81
CA LEU A 175 11.97 -10.24 -10.77
C LEU A 175 12.68 -10.32 -9.41
N ASN A 176 12.45 -11.37 -8.63
CA ASN A 176 13.11 -11.54 -7.33
C ASN A 176 14.60 -11.90 -7.46
N TYR A 177 14.99 -12.57 -8.56
CA TYR A 177 16.39 -12.89 -8.88
C TYR A 177 17.16 -13.51 -7.68
N GLY A 178 16.56 -14.50 -7.03
CA GLY A 178 17.16 -15.21 -5.88
C GLY A 178 16.98 -14.54 -4.51
N TYR A 179 16.34 -13.37 -4.43
CA TYR A 179 16.04 -12.73 -3.15
C TYR A 179 14.75 -13.30 -2.55
N SER A 180 14.73 -13.45 -1.21
CA SER A 180 13.54 -13.88 -0.46
C SER A 180 12.39 -12.86 -0.56
N GLN A 181 12.72 -11.58 -0.74
CA GLN A 181 11.75 -10.51 -0.83
C GLN A 181 11.73 -9.95 -2.26
N PRO A 182 10.55 -9.60 -2.78
CA PRO A 182 10.43 -8.98 -4.09
C PRO A 182 11.00 -7.56 -4.13
N PRO A 183 11.42 -7.08 -5.31
CA PRO A 183 11.82 -5.69 -5.50
C PRO A 183 10.65 -4.75 -5.16
N ARG A 184 10.97 -3.59 -4.56
CA ARG A 184 10.00 -2.61 -4.04
C ARG A 184 10.07 -1.31 -4.82
N LEU A 185 8.90 -0.71 -5.09
CA LEU A 185 8.80 0.60 -5.71
C LEU A 185 9.36 1.69 -4.80
N VAL A 186 10.17 2.59 -5.36
CA VAL A 186 10.70 3.76 -4.63
C VAL A 186 10.12 5.08 -5.13
N HIS A 187 9.64 5.09 -6.37
CA HIS A 187 8.95 6.20 -7.02
C HIS A 187 7.89 5.68 -7.99
N ARG A 188 7.10 6.58 -8.57
CA ARG A 188 6.06 6.24 -9.55
C ARG A 188 6.21 7.08 -10.80
N LEU A 189 5.88 6.45 -11.92
CA LEU A 189 5.54 7.11 -13.18
C LEU A 189 4.02 6.99 -13.39
N ASP A 190 3.44 7.96 -14.09
CA ASP A 190 2.04 7.89 -14.47
C ASP A 190 1.81 6.74 -15.46
N ARG A 191 0.55 6.29 -15.56
CA ARG A 191 0.18 5.14 -16.39
C ARG A 191 0.65 5.33 -17.83
N ASP A 192 0.39 6.50 -18.39
CA ASP A 192 0.60 6.79 -19.80
C ASP A 192 2.02 7.29 -20.11
N CYS A 193 2.81 7.63 -19.10
CA CYS A 193 4.23 7.95 -19.27
C CYS A 193 5.04 6.68 -19.53
N SER A 194 6.06 6.76 -20.38
CA SER A 194 7.11 5.74 -20.49
C SER A 194 8.38 6.19 -19.75
N GLY A 195 9.33 5.27 -19.60
CA GLY A 195 10.70 5.62 -19.19
C GLY A 195 11.17 4.94 -17.91
N ILE A 196 12.17 5.54 -17.27
CA ILE A 196 12.99 4.89 -16.24
C ILE A 196 12.22 4.76 -14.92
N LEU A 197 11.95 3.52 -14.50
CA LEU A 197 11.44 3.17 -13.18
C LEU A 197 12.53 2.46 -12.37
N VAL A 198 12.73 2.91 -11.13
CA VAL A 198 13.73 2.35 -10.22
C VAL A 198 13.01 1.58 -9.12
N MET A 199 13.56 0.43 -8.73
CA MET A 199 13.09 -0.41 -7.64
C MET A 199 14.25 -0.79 -6.73
N GLY A 200 14.01 -0.84 -5.43
CA GLY A 200 14.96 -1.36 -4.44
C GLY A 200 14.84 -2.87 -4.30
N ARG A 201 15.95 -3.60 -4.38
CA ARG A 201 15.99 -5.07 -4.21
C ARG A 201 16.13 -5.48 -2.74
N THR A 202 16.62 -4.59 -1.88
CA THR A 202 16.78 -4.84 -0.44
C THR A 202 16.01 -3.81 0.37
N HIS A 203 15.74 -4.10 1.65
CA HIS A 203 15.09 -3.15 2.54
C HIS A 203 15.94 -1.87 2.68
N THR A 204 17.24 -2.04 2.89
CA THR A 204 18.20 -0.93 3.01
C THR A 204 18.21 -0.06 1.75
N SER A 205 18.32 -0.66 0.56
CA SER A 205 18.33 0.11 -0.69
C SER A 205 17.01 0.83 -0.93
N THR A 206 15.89 0.18 -0.63
CA THR A 206 14.55 0.79 -0.73
C THR A 206 14.43 2.03 0.16
N THR A 207 14.88 1.95 1.42
CA THR A 207 14.83 3.07 2.36
C THR A 207 15.71 4.24 1.92
N VAL A 208 16.94 3.95 1.48
CA VAL A 208 17.87 4.98 0.96
C VAL A 208 17.28 5.65 -0.28
N LEU A 209 16.80 4.86 -1.24
CA LEU A 209 16.19 5.40 -2.46
C LEU A 209 14.95 6.24 -2.15
N HIS A 210 14.08 5.81 -1.24
CA HIS A 210 12.94 6.64 -0.82
C HIS A 210 13.36 7.99 -0.24
N SER A 211 14.48 8.05 0.50
CA SER A 211 15.05 9.33 0.96
C SER A 211 15.49 10.17 -0.23
N ILE A 212 16.26 9.59 -1.16
CA ILE A 212 16.76 10.28 -2.36
C ILE A 212 15.62 10.83 -3.23
N PHE A 213 14.54 10.06 -3.43
CA PHE A 213 13.37 10.50 -4.21
C PHE A 213 12.47 11.50 -3.45
N ARG A 214 12.56 11.54 -2.12
CA ARG A 214 11.84 12.50 -1.26
C ARG A 214 12.58 13.82 -1.15
N GLU A 215 13.91 13.78 -1.10
CA GLU A 215 14.73 14.99 -1.16
C GLU A 215 14.40 15.73 -2.45
N LYS A 216 13.94 16.97 -2.29
CA LYS A 216 13.52 17.83 -3.41
C LYS A 216 14.69 18.00 -4.36
N THR A 217 14.40 18.17 -5.66
CA THR A 217 15.39 18.51 -6.70
C THR A 217 15.91 19.96 -6.54
N SER A 218 16.15 20.42 -5.31
CA SER A 218 16.56 21.78 -5.01
C SER A 218 18.03 21.96 -5.41
N ARG A 219 18.30 22.61 -6.54
CA ARG A 219 19.61 23.23 -6.82
C ARG A 219 19.92 24.45 -5.90
N ALA A 220 19.19 24.60 -4.79
CA ALA A 220 19.17 25.78 -3.94
C ALA A 220 19.34 25.40 -2.47
N SER A 221 20.48 24.78 -2.14
CA SER A 221 21.00 24.82 -0.77
C SER A 221 22.50 25.06 -0.82
N ASP A 222 22.88 26.29 -0.51
CA ASP A 222 24.25 26.72 -0.21
C ASP A 222 24.71 26.15 1.15
N ASP A 223 24.66 24.83 1.31
CA ASP A 223 25.24 24.16 2.49
C ASP A 223 26.64 23.65 2.13
N ILE A 224 27.63 24.46 2.51
CA ILE A 224 29.06 24.18 2.45
C ILE A 224 29.36 23.00 3.38
N GLY A 225 29.73 21.84 2.81
CA GLY A 225 30.42 20.78 3.58
C GLY A 225 30.10 19.33 3.21
N LYS A 226 29.00 19.04 2.51
CA LYS A 226 28.76 17.70 1.92
C LYS A 226 28.21 17.88 0.52
N GLU A 227 28.88 17.29 -0.48
CA GLU A 227 28.36 17.20 -1.85
C GLU A 227 27.00 16.50 -1.83
N LYS A 228 25.92 17.27 -1.67
CA LYS A 228 24.57 16.73 -1.69
C LYS A 228 24.25 16.42 -3.16
N ARG A 229 24.50 15.18 -3.56
CA ARG A 229 24.13 14.68 -4.89
C ARG A 229 22.61 14.62 -5.00
N ILE A 230 22.03 15.71 -5.48
CA ILE A 230 20.60 15.81 -5.76
C ILE A 230 20.26 14.96 -6.98
N LEU A 231 19.25 14.09 -6.86
CA LEU A 231 18.78 13.26 -7.96
C LEU A 231 18.20 14.13 -9.10
N GLN A 232 18.90 14.19 -10.22
CA GLN A 232 18.40 14.86 -11.41
C GLN A 232 17.48 13.91 -12.21
N ARG A 233 16.30 14.42 -12.58
CA ARG A 233 15.32 13.72 -13.42
C ARG A 233 15.09 14.56 -14.66
N ARG A 234 15.25 13.96 -15.84
CA ARG A 234 15.01 14.60 -17.12
C ARG A 234 13.96 13.81 -17.89
N TYR A 235 13.03 14.51 -18.50
CA TYR A 235 11.95 13.95 -19.29
C TYR A 235 11.99 14.57 -20.67
N TRP A 236 11.80 13.74 -21.69
CA TRP A 236 11.55 14.23 -23.04
C TRP A 236 10.06 14.23 -23.30
N ALA A 237 9.57 15.33 -23.85
CA ALA A 237 8.16 15.49 -24.20
C ALA A 237 8.05 16.13 -25.57
N LEU A 238 7.19 15.56 -26.41
CA LEU A 238 6.71 16.22 -27.62
C LEU A 238 5.44 17.00 -27.26
N VAL A 239 5.47 18.31 -27.48
CA VAL A 239 4.31 19.19 -27.23
C VAL A 239 3.76 19.75 -28.52
N LEU A 240 2.45 19.98 -28.53
CA LEU A 240 1.78 20.77 -29.56
C LEU A 240 2.04 22.25 -29.30
N GLY A 241 2.33 22.99 -30.36
CA GLY A 241 2.83 24.36 -30.31
C GLY A 241 4.35 24.43 -30.08
N CYS A 242 4.89 25.64 -30.24
CA CYS A 242 6.27 25.97 -29.91
C CYS A 242 6.27 27.02 -28.79
N PRO A 243 6.92 26.76 -27.64
CA PRO A 243 7.09 27.79 -26.63
C PRO A 243 7.77 29.03 -27.22
N ARG A 244 7.29 30.23 -26.89
CA ARG A 244 7.89 31.49 -27.38
C ARG A 244 9.37 31.64 -27.02
N ARG A 245 9.77 31.08 -25.88
CA ARG A 245 11.16 31.12 -25.40
C ARG A 245 11.79 29.72 -25.50
N PRO A 246 13.05 29.59 -25.93
CA PRO A 246 13.72 28.29 -26.06
C PRO A 246 14.06 27.62 -24.71
N LYS A 247 13.95 28.35 -23.60
CA LYS A 247 14.12 27.85 -22.24
C LYS A 247 13.29 28.69 -21.26
N GLY A 248 12.88 28.09 -20.16
CA GLY A 248 12.17 28.81 -19.11
C GLY A 248 11.79 27.94 -17.93
N LEU A 249 11.15 28.57 -16.94
CA LEU A 249 10.56 27.90 -15.79
C LEU A 249 9.03 27.92 -15.94
N VAL A 250 8.41 26.77 -15.73
CA VAL A 250 6.96 26.62 -15.57
C VAL A 250 6.69 26.43 -14.10
N THR A 251 5.96 27.36 -13.51
CA THR A 251 5.59 27.34 -12.10
C THR A 251 4.08 27.24 -12.01
N ALA A 252 3.58 26.24 -11.28
CA ALA A 252 2.15 26.04 -11.10
C ALA A 252 1.84 25.43 -9.72
N SER A 253 0.73 25.85 -9.13
CA SER A 253 0.15 25.18 -7.97
C SER A 253 -0.71 24.02 -8.45
N LEU A 254 -0.38 22.80 -8.06
CA LEU A 254 -1.09 21.58 -8.45
C LEU A 254 -2.03 21.14 -7.33
N GLY A 255 -3.31 20.99 -7.64
CA GLY A 255 -4.31 20.49 -6.70
C GLY A 255 -4.95 19.20 -7.20
N LYS A 256 -5.35 18.35 -6.26
CA LYS A 256 -6.09 17.12 -6.55
C LYS A 256 -7.58 17.44 -6.63
N VAL A 257 -8.17 17.24 -7.81
CA VAL A 257 -9.60 17.44 -8.08
C VAL A 257 -10.28 16.10 -8.25
N VAL A 258 -11.40 15.91 -7.57
CA VAL A 258 -12.24 14.73 -7.71
C VAL A 258 -13.13 14.91 -8.94
N VAL A 259 -13.08 13.95 -9.85
CA VAL A 259 -13.81 13.94 -11.13
C VAL A 259 -14.76 12.74 -11.16
N ASP A 260 -15.73 12.74 -12.08
CA ASP A 260 -16.69 11.65 -12.27
C ASP A 260 -17.52 11.32 -11.01
N ASN A 261 -18.06 12.35 -10.35
CA ASN A 261 -18.92 12.20 -9.15
C ASN A 261 -18.28 11.38 -8.02
N GLY A 262 -16.96 11.52 -7.79
CA GLY A 262 -16.28 10.79 -6.72
C GLY A 262 -15.57 9.51 -7.16
N ARG A 263 -15.58 9.18 -8.45
CA ARG A 263 -15.02 7.91 -8.95
C ARG A 263 -13.57 8.01 -9.40
N SER A 264 -13.08 9.20 -9.74
CA SER A 264 -11.71 9.40 -10.20
C SER A 264 -11.09 10.66 -9.60
N ASP A 265 -9.77 10.68 -9.54
CA ASP A 265 -9.00 11.83 -9.08
C ASP A 265 -8.08 12.28 -10.21
N ARG A 266 -8.04 13.58 -10.49
CA ARG A 266 -7.10 14.20 -11.44
C ARG A 266 -6.30 15.29 -10.75
N ILE A 267 -5.10 15.54 -11.26
CA ILE A 267 -4.25 16.63 -10.78
C ILE A 267 -4.34 17.74 -11.82
N THR A 268 -4.76 18.92 -11.38
CA THR A 268 -5.00 20.09 -12.23
C THR A 268 -4.27 21.29 -11.65
N ILE A 269 -4.00 22.29 -12.47
CA ILE A 269 -3.54 23.60 -11.99
C ILE A 269 -4.69 24.23 -11.19
N VAL A 270 -4.40 24.67 -9.98
CA VAL A 270 -5.36 25.29 -9.08
C VAL A 270 -4.86 26.67 -8.70
N ASP A 271 -5.73 27.66 -8.80
CA ASP A 271 -5.42 29.01 -8.34
C ASP A 271 -5.40 29.09 -6.82
N ASN A 272 -4.51 29.93 -6.29
CA ASN A 272 -4.29 30.11 -4.85
C ASN A 272 -5.54 30.56 -4.06
N SER A 273 -6.64 30.92 -4.72
CA SER A 273 -7.92 31.31 -4.12
C SER A 273 -8.76 30.13 -3.63
N THR A 274 -8.41 28.89 -3.99
CA THR A 274 -9.22 27.70 -3.65
C THR A 274 -8.82 27.12 -2.29
N LEU A 275 -9.79 26.82 -1.41
CA LEU A 275 -9.61 26.14 -0.10
C LEU A 275 -9.06 24.70 -0.18
N MET A 276 -8.60 24.25 -1.35
CA MET A 276 -8.07 22.91 -1.60
C MET A 276 -6.59 22.84 -1.23
N SER A 277 -6.16 21.68 -0.72
CA SER A 277 -4.72 21.41 -0.53
C SER A 277 -4.02 21.40 -1.89
N SER A 278 -3.19 22.42 -2.14
CA SER A 278 -2.38 22.55 -3.34
C SER A 278 -0.90 22.33 -3.02
N GLN A 279 -0.16 21.89 -4.02
CA GLN A 279 1.27 21.69 -3.94
C GLN A 279 1.97 22.52 -5.01
N HIS A 280 2.88 23.38 -4.59
CA HIS A 280 3.67 24.19 -5.50
C HIS A 280 4.66 23.33 -6.29
N ALA A 281 4.65 23.47 -7.61
CA ALA A 281 5.49 22.73 -8.53
C ALA A 281 6.24 23.67 -9.49
N ILE A 282 7.53 23.39 -9.71
CA ILE A 282 8.42 24.19 -10.56
C ILE A 282 9.15 23.22 -11.49
N THR A 283 9.05 23.45 -12.80
CA THR A 283 9.74 22.66 -13.82
C THR A 283 10.51 23.56 -14.77
N GLU A 284 11.79 23.26 -14.97
CA GLU A 284 12.59 23.87 -16.02
C GLU A 284 12.35 23.14 -17.34
N TYR A 285 12.17 23.89 -18.43
CA TYR A 285 12.11 23.33 -19.78
C TYR A 285 13.16 23.94 -20.70
N ARG A 286 13.56 23.16 -21.70
CA ARG A 286 14.37 23.60 -22.83
C ARG A 286 13.83 22.99 -24.12
N VAL A 287 13.65 23.82 -25.14
CA VAL A 287 13.35 23.40 -26.51
C VAL A 287 14.61 22.77 -27.11
N ILE A 288 14.51 21.51 -27.51
CA ILE A 288 15.58 20.77 -28.20
C ILE A 288 15.45 21.00 -29.72
N ALA A 289 14.22 20.90 -30.23
CA ALA A 289 13.90 21.08 -31.64
C ALA A 289 12.45 21.59 -31.77
N SER A 290 12.19 22.35 -32.83
CA SER A 290 10.87 22.87 -33.18
C SER A 290 10.62 22.73 -34.68
N SER A 291 9.42 22.34 -35.08
CA SER A 291 8.99 22.37 -36.48
C SER A 291 7.84 23.36 -36.66
N SER A 292 8.09 24.37 -37.50
CA SER A 292 7.09 25.35 -37.97
C SER A 292 6.50 24.98 -39.33
N GLN A 293 7.10 24.00 -40.04
CA GLN A 293 6.69 23.61 -41.38
C GLN A 293 6.11 22.20 -41.39
N GLY A 294 4.78 22.18 -41.48
CA GLY A 294 4.02 21.00 -41.87
C GLY A 294 2.59 21.43 -42.08
N ALA A 295 2.22 21.85 -43.29
CA ALA A 295 0.87 22.25 -43.68
C ALA A 295 -0.20 21.12 -43.57
N LYS A 296 0.08 20.05 -42.80
CA LYS A 296 -0.82 18.94 -42.45
C LYS A 296 -0.72 18.52 -40.97
N PHE A 297 0.21 19.07 -40.19
CA PHE A 297 0.39 18.76 -38.76
C PHE A 297 0.62 20.06 -37.98
N PHE A 298 -0.10 20.23 -36.87
CA PHE A 298 0.07 21.37 -35.96
C PHE A 298 1.56 21.57 -35.60
N PRO A 299 2.03 22.82 -35.42
CA PRO A 299 3.41 23.08 -34.99
C PRO A 299 3.73 22.27 -33.73
N SER A 300 4.96 21.77 -33.60
CA SER A 300 5.35 20.93 -32.46
C SER A 300 6.79 21.18 -32.03
N ALA A 301 7.06 20.94 -30.74
CA ALA A 301 8.40 21.08 -30.16
C ALA A 301 8.77 19.88 -29.30
N LEU A 302 10.01 19.42 -29.43
CA LEU A 302 10.62 18.46 -28.51
C LEU A 302 11.24 19.23 -27.36
N LEU A 303 10.82 18.91 -26.14
CA LEU A 303 11.25 19.56 -24.91
C LEU A 303 12.01 18.60 -24.00
N ASN A 304 13.03 19.12 -23.35
CA ASN A 304 13.66 18.52 -22.18
C ASN A 304 13.12 19.19 -20.92
N TRP A 305 12.44 18.44 -20.06
CA TRP A 305 11.85 18.90 -18.80
C TRP A 305 12.66 18.37 -17.62
N GLN A 306 12.95 19.24 -16.65
CA GLN A 306 13.61 18.88 -15.40
C GLN A 306 12.80 19.41 -14.22
N PRO A 307 12.09 18.55 -13.46
CA PRO A 307 11.36 18.98 -12.28
C PRO A 307 12.32 19.47 -11.20
N LEU A 308 12.24 20.76 -10.87
CA LEU A 308 13.04 21.40 -9.82
C LEU A 308 12.33 21.31 -8.47
N LEU A 309 10.99 21.39 -8.47
CA LEU A 309 10.15 21.19 -7.30
C LEU A 309 8.92 20.36 -7.70
N MET A 310 8.84 19.13 -7.19
CA MET A 310 7.67 18.21 -7.21
C MET A 310 6.96 17.94 -8.55
N SER A 311 6.85 16.64 -8.86
CA SER A 311 6.00 15.98 -9.87
C SER A 311 6.38 16.10 -11.36
N SER A 312 6.33 14.96 -12.06
CA SER A 312 6.37 14.85 -13.53
C SER A 312 5.05 15.25 -14.20
N GLN A 313 4.02 15.56 -13.42
CA GLN A 313 2.65 15.72 -13.91
C GLN A 313 2.37 17.07 -14.57
N ILE A 314 3.25 18.07 -14.43
CA ILE A 314 3.12 19.35 -15.18
C ILE A 314 3.12 19.08 -16.70
N VAL A 315 3.77 18.00 -17.15
CA VAL A 315 3.85 17.60 -18.56
C VAL A 315 2.46 17.35 -19.19
N GLN A 316 1.44 17.01 -18.40
CA GLN A 316 0.09 16.70 -18.90
C GLN A 316 -0.91 17.87 -18.81
N VAL A 317 -0.58 18.97 -18.13
CA VAL A 317 -1.56 20.00 -17.73
C VAL A 317 -1.38 21.33 -18.47
N THR A 318 -0.63 21.38 -19.57
CA THR A 318 -0.44 22.63 -20.34
C THR A 318 -1.25 22.63 -21.65
N PRO A 319 -2.52 23.08 -21.64
CA PRO A 319 -3.19 23.54 -22.84
C PRO A 319 -2.83 25.01 -23.11
N GLY A 320 -2.40 25.32 -24.32
CA GLY A 320 -2.31 26.70 -24.82
C GLY A 320 -1.08 27.49 -24.39
N TRP A 321 -0.11 27.60 -25.29
CA TRP A 321 0.91 28.64 -25.20
C TRP A 321 0.31 29.94 -25.76
N SER A 322 -0.22 30.80 -24.88
CA SER A 322 -0.65 32.16 -25.23
C SER A 322 0.41 33.22 -24.96
#